data_AF-A0AAJ7L640-F1
#
_entry.id   AF-A0AAJ7L640-F1
#
_cell.length_a   1.000
_cell.length_b   1.000
_cell.length_c   1.000
_cell.angle_alpha   90.00
_cell.angle_beta   90.00
_cell.angle_gamma   90.00
#
_symmetry.space_group_name_H-M   'P 1'
#
loop_
_entity.id
_entity.type
_entity.pdbx_description
1 polymer ?
#
loop_
_entity_poly.entity_id
_entity_poly.type
_entity_poly.pdbx_seq_one_letter_code
_entity_poly.pdbx_strand_id
1 'polypeptide(L)'
;MQNAVVQGAERGVKQVNAEVLVETVRELEASFGDKEFGAALPTYDSATASLYRARAKIIPSLPQSRAEIVLEGQFTKTLSDKDLPLIDDGTENEILGFSTEDLIEIVCDEPTLFMDGAFRVLPRLFLQLHTIHANYRGQMFPLAFSLLPDKTKIKGCNLYFGQCLSLKFQNLGPVQFYGDSEVKQLFRSYGALSLVPVDRIDEALADIEVESPSAEHSASTQIEAFKEYFRRTRLENESVFPRVRWNHYGNFGARTTNHVEGWPSALAKMIRKGHVNFSEMIKFLKKEEAKLNFCPFCRKNGEPPEVFESHRLKDPNDITTCPKLRAYRCRICHNGGGDFAHTMRYCPKLVLGPRRRQRREIELIPVSALNYCPFCRKNGESPQVFKSHRLKDRNDIITCPQLRAYSCGICHNGGGDFAHTMSYCPTLARPKLPRDFHQKRIQ
;
A
#
# COMPACT_ATOMS: atom_id res chain seq x y z
N MET A 1 -0.24 -35.00 -4.68
CA MET A 1 -0.44 -33.54 -4.48
C MET A 1 0.46 -32.90 -3.40
N GLN A 2 0.37 -33.30 -2.12
CA GLN A 2 1.11 -32.62 -1.04
C GLN A 2 2.64 -32.69 -1.21
N ASN A 3 3.19 -33.85 -1.59
CA ASN A 3 4.63 -34.03 -1.83
C ASN A 3 5.17 -33.14 -2.95
N ALA A 4 4.41 -32.94 -4.03
CA ALA A 4 4.80 -32.08 -5.14
C ALA A 4 4.84 -30.58 -4.75
N VAL A 5 3.97 -30.15 -3.83
CA VAL A 5 4.02 -28.78 -3.26
C VAL A 5 5.21 -28.61 -2.32
N VAL A 6 5.64 -29.68 -1.65
CA VAL A 6 6.83 -29.69 -0.79
C VAL A 6 8.12 -29.66 -1.61
N GLN A 7 8.21 -30.47 -2.67
CA GLN A 7 9.36 -30.52 -3.58
C GLN A 7 9.47 -29.29 -4.51
N GLY A 8 8.38 -28.52 -4.68
CA GLY A 8 8.30 -27.31 -5.50
C GLY A 8 8.18 -26.01 -4.69
N ALA A 9 8.92 -25.86 -3.59
CA ALA A 9 8.79 -24.74 -2.65
C ALA A 9 8.96 -23.34 -3.28
N GLU A 10 9.66 -23.25 -4.42
CA GLU A 10 9.91 -22.00 -5.16
C GLU A 10 8.72 -21.57 -6.05
N ARG A 11 7.86 -22.52 -6.44
CA ARG A 11 6.76 -22.32 -7.41
C ARG A 11 5.44 -21.98 -6.70
N GLY A 12 4.54 -21.25 -7.35
CA GLY A 12 3.26 -20.86 -6.73
C GLY A 12 2.34 -22.06 -6.46
N VAL A 13 1.64 -22.11 -5.32
CA VAL A 13 0.70 -23.20 -4.95
C VAL A 13 -0.31 -23.49 -6.07
N LYS A 14 -0.81 -22.45 -6.75
CA LYS A 14 -1.76 -22.60 -7.87
C LYS A 14 -1.16 -23.30 -9.08
N GLN A 15 0.11 -23.05 -9.37
CA GLN A 15 0.82 -23.64 -10.50
C GLN A 15 1.07 -25.12 -10.26
N VAL A 16 1.60 -25.46 -9.07
CA VAL A 16 1.80 -26.85 -8.66
C VAL A 16 0.46 -27.59 -8.55
N ASN A 17 -0.60 -26.93 -8.07
CA ASN A 17 -1.94 -27.53 -8.02
C ASN A 17 -2.47 -27.89 -9.42
N ALA A 18 -2.30 -27.00 -10.41
CA ALA A 18 -2.76 -27.25 -11.77
C ALA A 18 -2.00 -28.41 -12.43
N GLU A 19 -0.67 -28.47 -12.27
CA GLU A 19 0.18 -29.53 -12.83
C GLU A 19 -0.15 -30.90 -12.22
N VAL A 20 -0.29 -30.97 -10.89
CA VAL A 20 -0.54 -32.25 -10.21
C VAL A 20 -1.99 -32.70 -10.34
N LEU A 21 -2.94 -31.77 -10.48
CA LEU A 21 -4.34 -32.12 -10.70
C LEU A 21 -4.53 -32.84 -12.03
N VAL A 22 -3.77 -32.49 -13.08
CA VAL A 22 -3.82 -33.18 -14.38
C VAL A 22 -3.38 -34.63 -14.23
N GLU A 23 -2.33 -34.89 -13.46
CA GLU A 23 -1.83 -36.26 -13.24
C GLU A 23 -2.77 -37.07 -12.34
N THR A 24 -3.29 -36.45 -11.27
CA THR A 24 -4.28 -37.09 -10.37
C THR A 24 -5.59 -37.41 -11.10
N VAL A 25 -6.02 -36.57 -12.03
CA VAL A 25 -7.18 -36.84 -12.91
C VAL A 25 -6.91 -38.08 -13.76
N ARG A 26 -5.75 -38.19 -14.41
CA ARG A 26 -5.38 -39.35 -15.22
C ARG A 26 -5.32 -40.66 -14.43
N GLU A 27 -4.76 -40.63 -13.22
CA GLU A 27 -4.67 -41.80 -12.34
C GLU A 27 -6.06 -42.28 -11.87
N LEU A 28 -6.95 -41.33 -11.57
CA LEU A 28 -8.32 -41.62 -11.12
C LEU A 28 -9.23 -42.08 -12.28
N GLU A 29 -9.06 -41.53 -13.49
CA GLU A 29 -9.75 -42.00 -14.70
C GLU A 29 -9.42 -43.47 -15.03
N ALA A 30 -8.20 -43.91 -14.73
CA ALA A 30 -7.78 -45.30 -14.90
C ALA A 30 -8.38 -46.26 -13.85
N SER A 31 -8.90 -45.73 -12.74
CA SER A 31 -9.26 -46.52 -11.54
C SER A 31 -10.75 -46.51 -11.21
N PHE A 32 -11.54 -45.57 -11.75
CA PHE A 32 -12.97 -45.41 -11.46
C PHE A 32 -13.80 -45.24 -12.74
N GLY A 33 -15.02 -45.77 -12.75
CA GLY A 33 -15.97 -45.54 -13.86
C GLY A 33 -16.54 -44.12 -13.88
N ASP A 34 -17.00 -43.66 -15.05
CA ASP A 34 -17.44 -42.28 -15.33
C ASP A 34 -18.37 -41.64 -14.29
N LYS A 35 -19.21 -42.45 -13.60
CA LYS A 35 -20.19 -41.96 -12.61
C LYS A 35 -19.61 -41.76 -11.21
N GLU A 36 -18.50 -42.41 -10.88
CA GLU A 36 -17.84 -42.31 -9.56
C GLU A 36 -16.65 -41.35 -9.58
N PHE A 37 -16.09 -41.11 -10.77
CA PHE A 37 -14.96 -40.23 -11.01
C PHE A 37 -15.17 -38.80 -10.47
N GLY A 38 -16.33 -38.18 -10.75
CA GLY A 38 -16.63 -36.82 -10.30
C GLY A 38 -16.78 -36.67 -8.79
N ALA A 39 -17.17 -37.74 -8.09
CA ALA A 39 -17.32 -37.75 -6.63
C ALA A 39 -15.99 -38.01 -5.90
N ALA A 40 -15.06 -38.71 -6.56
CA ALA A 40 -13.72 -38.99 -6.03
C ALA A 40 -12.76 -37.79 -6.12
N LEU A 41 -13.05 -36.82 -7.00
CA LEU A 41 -12.21 -35.62 -7.14
C LEU A 41 -12.36 -34.68 -5.93
N PRO A 42 -11.23 -34.26 -5.30
CA PRO A 42 -11.31 -33.26 -4.25
C PRO A 42 -11.80 -31.93 -4.82
N THR A 43 -12.67 -31.25 -4.07
CA THR A 43 -13.10 -29.90 -4.44
C THR A 43 -11.88 -28.96 -4.50
N TYR A 44 -11.92 -27.97 -5.39
CA TYR A 44 -10.84 -27.00 -5.54
C TYR A 44 -10.43 -26.36 -4.20
N ASP A 45 -11.41 -26.01 -3.36
CA ASP A 45 -11.16 -25.40 -2.05
C ASP A 45 -10.50 -26.38 -1.06
N SER A 46 -10.93 -27.65 -1.06
CA SER A 46 -10.34 -28.70 -0.21
C SER A 46 -8.90 -29.02 -0.61
N ALA A 47 -8.66 -29.21 -1.92
CA ALA A 47 -7.33 -29.44 -2.48
C ALA A 47 -6.41 -28.25 -2.17
N THR A 48 -6.89 -27.03 -2.43
CA THR A 48 -6.13 -25.80 -2.17
C THR A 48 -5.79 -25.65 -0.69
N ALA A 49 -6.74 -25.83 0.22
CA ALA A 49 -6.51 -25.74 1.67
C ALA A 49 -5.54 -26.83 2.18
N SER A 50 -5.60 -28.04 1.64
CA SER A 50 -4.68 -29.13 1.95
C SER A 50 -3.25 -28.82 1.52
N LEU A 51 -3.08 -28.25 0.32
CA LEU A 51 -1.77 -27.84 -0.21
C LEU A 51 -1.16 -26.68 0.57
N TYR A 52 -1.96 -25.67 0.93
CA TYR A 52 -1.49 -24.57 1.78
C TYR A 52 -1.06 -25.08 3.16
N ARG A 53 -1.78 -26.05 3.75
CA ARG A 53 -1.40 -26.68 5.03
C ARG A 53 -0.11 -27.49 4.93
N ALA A 54 0.06 -28.28 3.88
CA ALA A 54 1.30 -29.04 3.65
C ALA A 54 2.49 -28.11 3.45
N ARG A 55 2.31 -27.01 2.72
CA ARG A 55 3.36 -26.00 2.51
C ARG A 55 3.70 -25.21 3.78
N ALA A 56 2.71 -24.90 4.60
CA ALA A 56 2.92 -24.20 5.87
C ALA A 56 3.80 -24.99 6.86
N LYS A 57 3.92 -26.32 6.71
CA LYS A 57 4.77 -27.17 7.55
C LYS A 57 6.26 -27.10 7.19
N ILE A 58 6.60 -26.67 5.98
CA ILE A 58 7.98 -26.57 5.48
C ILE A 58 8.45 -25.12 5.33
N ILE A 59 7.51 -24.17 5.32
CA ILE A 59 7.84 -22.74 5.35
C ILE A 59 8.29 -22.43 6.79
N PRO A 60 9.50 -21.88 6.99
CA PRO A 60 9.96 -21.46 8.31
C PRO A 60 8.92 -20.57 8.98
N SER A 61 8.69 -20.79 10.28
CA SER A 61 7.83 -19.91 11.07
C SER A 61 8.31 -18.47 10.93
N LEU A 62 7.36 -17.55 10.80
CA LEU A 62 7.71 -16.13 10.72
C LEU A 62 8.47 -15.74 12.00
N PRO A 63 9.59 -15.01 11.88
CA PRO A 63 10.36 -14.58 13.03
C PRO A 63 9.46 -13.76 13.96
N GLN A 64 9.46 -14.10 15.25
CA GLN A 64 8.70 -13.40 16.29
C GLN A 64 9.53 -12.29 16.96
N SER A 65 10.85 -12.37 16.83
CA SER A 65 11.80 -11.35 17.23
C SER A 65 12.79 -11.04 16.10
N ARG A 66 13.51 -9.91 16.19
CA ARG A 66 14.54 -9.55 15.18
C ARG A 66 15.73 -10.52 15.21
N ALA A 67 16.09 -11.02 16.39
CA ALA A 67 17.15 -12.01 16.57
C ALA A 67 16.87 -13.37 15.91
N GLU A 68 15.61 -13.66 15.57
CA GLU A 68 15.21 -14.87 14.82
C GLU A 68 15.30 -14.69 13.29
N ILE A 69 15.65 -13.49 12.80
CA ILE A 69 15.77 -13.23 11.37
C ILE A 69 17.10 -13.83 10.87
N VAL A 70 17.03 -15.01 10.24
CA VAL A 70 18.17 -15.63 9.58
C VAL A 70 18.24 -15.19 8.12
N LEU A 71 19.34 -14.51 7.74
CA LEU A 71 19.53 -13.90 6.42
C LEU A 71 20.40 -14.79 5.54
N GLU A 72 19.82 -15.90 5.06
CA GLU A 72 20.53 -16.89 4.26
C GLU A 72 19.80 -17.25 2.96
N GLY A 73 20.56 -17.84 2.02
CA GLY A 73 20.07 -18.44 0.78
C GLY A 73 19.24 -17.48 -0.07
N GLN A 74 17.97 -17.80 -0.28
CA GLN A 74 17.10 -16.98 -1.12
C GLN A 74 16.86 -15.57 -0.58
N PHE A 75 17.30 -15.17 0.61
CA PHE A 75 17.10 -13.81 1.13
C PHE A 75 18.25 -12.86 0.77
N THR A 76 19.44 -13.39 0.51
CA THR A 76 20.66 -12.64 0.18
C THR A 76 20.91 -12.52 -1.33
N LYS A 77 20.01 -13.02 -2.17
CA LYS A 77 20.12 -13.00 -3.64
C LYS A 77 19.09 -12.09 -4.32
N THR A 78 19.39 -11.42 -5.41
CA THR A 78 18.42 -10.65 -6.21
C THR A 78 17.50 -11.58 -7.03
N LEU A 79 16.57 -11.02 -7.82
CA LEU A 79 15.77 -11.81 -8.78
C LEU A 79 16.55 -12.26 -10.03
N SER A 80 17.79 -11.80 -10.17
CA SER A 80 18.77 -12.19 -11.19
C SER A 80 19.91 -13.01 -10.60
N ASP A 81 19.76 -13.51 -9.36
CA ASP A 81 20.72 -14.35 -8.65
C ASP A 81 22.08 -13.68 -8.33
N LYS A 82 22.14 -12.35 -8.44
CA LYS A 82 23.26 -11.55 -7.90
C LYS A 82 23.18 -11.50 -6.39
N ASP A 83 24.31 -11.24 -5.72
CA ASP A 83 24.27 -10.92 -4.29
C ASP A 83 23.51 -9.61 -4.06
N LEU A 84 22.58 -9.64 -3.12
CA LEU A 84 21.91 -8.48 -2.56
C LEU A 84 22.61 -8.18 -1.23
N PRO A 85 23.72 -7.40 -1.24
CA PRO A 85 24.44 -7.06 -0.04
C PRO A 85 23.49 -6.47 1.00
N LEU A 86 23.54 -7.12 2.14
CA LEU A 86 22.85 -6.72 3.34
C LEU A 86 23.83 -5.89 4.16
N ILE A 87 23.45 -4.66 4.51
CA ILE A 87 24.14 -3.95 5.58
C ILE A 87 23.52 -4.46 6.87
N ASP A 88 24.32 -5.18 7.63
CA ASP A 88 24.03 -5.66 8.98
C ASP A 88 25.10 -5.08 9.89
N ASP A 89 24.69 -4.24 10.85
CA ASP A 89 25.62 -3.61 11.79
C ASP A 89 26.03 -4.55 12.94
N GLY A 90 25.44 -5.76 13.01
CA GLY A 90 25.81 -6.82 13.95
C GLY A 90 25.47 -6.52 15.42
N THR A 91 24.54 -5.61 15.69
CA THR A 91 24.13 -5.22 17.06
C THR A 91 22.67 -5.55 17.34
N GLU A 92 22.24 -5.79 18.60
CA GLU A 92 20.86 -6.20 18.95
C GLU A 92 19.71 -5.26 18.46
N ASN A 93 20.05 -4.07 17.93
CA ASN A 93 19.17 -3.10 17.28
C ASN A 93 19.48 -2.97 15.77
N GLU A 94 19.54 -4.10 15.07
CA GLU A 94 19.96 -4.18 13.66
C GLU A 94 19.10 -3.33 12.73
N ILE A 95 19.74 -2.38 12.04
CA ILE A 95 19.23 -1.80 10.81
C ILE A 95 19.53 -2.78 9.68
N LEU A 96 18.50 -3.33 9.05
CA LEU A 96 18.69 -4.19 7.89
C LEU A 96 18.67 -3.34 6.62
N GLY A 97 19.85 -3.10 6.04
CA GLY A 97 20.02 -2.42 4.76
C GLY A 97 20.01 -3.38 3.57
N PHE A 98 19.40 -3.00 2.46
CA PHE A 98 19.36 -3.75 1.20
C PHE A 98 19.76 -2.83 0.06
N SER A 99 20.82 -3.19 -0.65
CA SER A 99 21.22 -2.59 -1.93
C SER A 99 22.07 -3.60 -2.71
N THR A 100 22.48 -3.26 -3.93
CA THR A 100 23.50 -4.03 -4.67
C THR A 100 24.72 -3.15 -4.89
N GLU A 101 25.89 -3.75 -5.13
CA GLU A 101 27.12 -3.01 -5.40
C GLU A 101 26.93 -2.00 -6.56
N ASP A 102 26.35 -2.47 -7.68
CA ASP A 102 25.95 -1.61 -8.82
C ASP A 102 25.06 -0.40 -8.43
N LEU A 103 24.19 -0.56 -7.42
CA LEU A 103 23.28 0.51 -6.97
C LEU A 103 23.99 1.47 -6.01
N ILE A 104 24.91 0.97 -5.19
CA ILE A 104 25.74 1.77 -4.31
C ILE A 104 26.71 2.63 -5.12
N GLU A 105 27.31 2.09 -6.18
CA GLU A 105 28.13 2.88 -7.11
C GLU A 105 27.34 4.07 -7.67
N ILE A 106 26.09 3.86 -8.11
CA ILE A 106 25.22 4.96 -8.55
C ILE A 106 24.95 5.95 -7.42
N VAL A 107 24.74 5.49 -6.18
CA VAL A 107 24.57 6.39 -5.01
C VAL A 107 25.82 7.24 -4.76
N CYS A 108 27.01 6.66 -4.95
CA CYS A 108 28.28 7.36 -4.75
C CYS A 108 28.60 8.36 -5.87
N ASP A 109 28.21 8.05 -7.10
CA ASP A 109 28.47 8.90 -8.28
C ASP A 109 27.45 10.04 -8.44
N GLU A 110 26.25 9.89 -7.89
CA GLU A 110 25.18 10.88 -8.03
C GLU A 110 25.35 12.08 -7.07
N PRO A 111 25.39 13.32 -7.58
CA PRO A 111 25.63 14.51 -6.77
C PRO A 111 24.42 14.92 -5.92
N THR A 112 23.25 14.30 -6.14
CA THR A 112 22.02 14.63 -5.42
C THR A 112 21.23 13.38 -5.09
N LEU A 113 21.15 13.09 -3.80
CA LEU A 113 20.38 11.99 -3.23
C LEU A 113 19.10 12.51 -2.59
N PHE A 114 18.06 11.69 -2.64
CA PHE A 114 16.75 11.94 -2.06
C PHE A 114 16.44 10.83 -1.08
N MET A 115 15.89 11.16 0.09
CA MET A 115 15.67 10.18 1.16
C MET A 115 14.25 10.30 1.70
N ASP A 116 13.59 9.18 1.96
CA ASP A 116 12.22 9.16 2.52
C ASP A 116 11.95 7.92 3.39
N GLY A 117 10.99 8.06 4.30
CA GLY A 117 10.53 7.04 5.23
C GLY A 117 9.09 6.60 4.98
N ALA A 118 8.89 5.30 4.72
CA ALA A 118 7.57 4.68 4.67
C ALA A 118 7.23 3.99 6.01
N PHE A 119 6.04 4.30 6.56
CA PHE A 119 5.62 3.83 7.90
C PHE A 119 4.45 2.85 7.88
N ARG A 120 3.77 2.72 6.74
CA ARG A 120 2.43 2.13 6.68
C ARG A 120 2.40 0.68 6.21
N VAL A 121 3.47 0.21 5.60
CA VAL A 121 3.57 -1.14 5.04
C VAL A 121 4.90 -1.71 5.47
N LEU A 122 4.93 -2.31 6.66
CA LEU A 122 6.16 -2.79 7.30
C LEU A 122 5.96 -4.17 7.91
N PRO A 123 7.03 -4.98 8.00
CA PRO A 123 7.05 -6.11 8.92
C PRO A 123 6.83 -5.62 10.34
N ARG A 124 6.09 -6.38 11.15
CA ARG A 124 5.75 -6.00 12.53
C ARG A 124 6.96 -5.74 13.43
N LEU A 125 8.12 -6.28 13.04
CA LEU A 125 9.39 -6.16 13.75
C LEU A 125 10.13 -4.83 13.49
N PHE A 126 9.66 -4.00 12.54
CA PHE A 126 10.31 -2.74 12.16
C PHE A 126 9.32 -1.57 12.19
N LEU A 127 9.81 -0.38 12.53
CA LEU A 127 8.99 0.81 12.71
C LEU A 127 9.04 1.78 11.52
N GLN A 128 10.03 1.64 10.65
CA GLN A 128 10.22 2.47 9.46
C GLN A 128 10.95 1.71 8.35
N LEU A 129 10.55 1.93 7.11
CA LEU A 129 11.34 1.61 5.91
C LEU A 129 11.92 2.92 5.41
N HIS A 130 13.22 3.10 5.57
CA HIS A 130 13.96 4.22 5.00
C HIS A 130 14.43 3.87 3.59
N THR A 131 14.40 4.83 2.68
CA THR A 131 14.78 4.61 1.28
C THR A 131 15.66 5.75 0.80
N ILE A 132 16.73 5.42 0.08
CA ILE A 132 17.60 6.35 -0.62
C ILE A 132 17.28 6.24 -2.10
N HIS A 133 17.07 7.37 -2.75
CA HIS A 133 16.76 7.49 -4.16
C HIS A 133 17.75 8.43 -4.83
N ALA A 134 18.04 8.20 -6.09
CA ALA A 134 18.74 9.18 -6.93
C ALA A 134 18.09 9.27 -8.30
N ASN A 135 18.41 10.34 -9.02
CA ASN A 135 17.97 10.52 -10.40
C ASN A 135 18.93 9.78 -11.34
N TYR A 136 18.65 8.51 -11.60
CA TYR A 136 19.47 7.72 -12.52
C TYR A 136 18.84 7.69 -13.91
N ARG A 137 19.56 8.20 -14.91
CA ARG A 137 19.13 8.29 -16.32
C ARG A 137 17.76 8.98 -16.51
N GLY A 138 17.53 10.05 -15.74
CA GLY A 138 16.33 10.89 -15.84
C GLY A 138 15.14 10.39 -15.03
N GLN A 139 15.23 9.27 -14.31
CA GLN A 139 14.18 8.79 -13.41
C GLN A 139 14.68 8.70 -11.97
N MET A 140 13.77 9.04 -11.05
CA MET A 140 13.96 8.79 -9.63
C MET A 140 13.80 7.30 -9.33
N PHE A 141 14.86 6.67 -8.83
CA PHE A 141 14.84 5.27 -8.41
C PHE A 141 15.25 5.10 -6.96
N PRO A 142 14.59 4.20 -6.21
CA PRO A 142 15.10 3.75 -4.93
C PRO A 142 16.33 2.85 -5.16
N LEU A 143 17.48 3.27 -4.67
CA LEU A 143 18.77 2.59 -4.83
C LEU A 143 19.18 1.83 -3.57
N ALA A 144 18.73 2.26 -2.40
CA ALA A 144 18.94 1.55 -1.15
C ALA A 144 17.69 1.59 -0.27
N PHE A 145 17.49 0.51 0.49
CA PHE A 145 16.38 0.34 1.41
C PHE A 145 16.92 -0.02 2.78
N SER A 146 16.35 0.49 3.86
CA SER A 146 16.76 0.15 5.22
C SER A 146 15.53 -0.05 6.10
N LEU A 147 15.44 -1.19 6.77
CA LEU A 147 14.41 -1.44 7.78
C LEU A 147 14.95 -1.02 9.15
N LEU A 148 14.31 -0.02 9.76
CA LEU A 148 14.77 0.57 11.00
C LEU A 148 14.01 -0.03 12.21
N PRO A 149 14.74 -0.47 13.26
CA PRO A 149 14.20 -1.16 14.42
C PRO A 149 13.52 -0.23 15.43
N ASP A 150 13.92 1.05 15.50
CA ASP A 150 13.40 2.02 16.45
C ASP A 150 13.19 3.43 15.84
N LYS A 151 12.62 4.34 16.64
CA LYS A 151 12.38 5.76 16.31
C LYS A 151 13.12 6.71 17.26
N THR A 152 14.33 6.35 17.69
CA THR A 152 15.03 7.12 18.74
C THR A 152 15.31 8.58 18.35
N LYS A 153 15.17 8.98 17.07
CA LYS A 153 15.19 10.39 16.63
C LYS A 153 14.01 10.74 15.70
N ILE A 154 12.98 11.39 16.24
CA ILE A 154 11.89 12.00 15.46
C ILE A 154 12.35 13.37 14.95
N LYS A 155 12.41 13.56 13.63
CA LYS A 155 12.57 14.86 12.95
C LYS A 155 11.27 15.21 12.21
N GLY A 156 10.73 16.40 12.42
CA GLY A 156 9.56 16.90 11.70
C GLY A 156 9.92 17.19 10.23
N CYS A 157 8.92 17.22 9.33
CA CYS A 157 9.13 17.64 7.95
C CYS A 157 8.60 19.06 7.71
N ASN A 158 9.25 19.81 6.83
CA ASN A 158 8.94 21.24 6.62
C ASN A 158 7.53 21.44 6.05
N LEU A 159 7.04 20.47 5.26
CA LEU A 159 5.67 20.45 4.76
C LEU A 159 4.66 20.35 5.91
N TYR A 160 4.86 19.44 6.85
CA TYR A 160 3.99 19.27 8.01
C TYR A 160 4.07 20.49 8.94
N PHE A 161 5.27 21.04 9.15
CA PHE A 161 5.46 22.30 9.86
C PHE A 161 4.62 23.43 9.23
N GLY A 162 4.73 23.64 7.91
CA GLY A 162 3.95 24.64 7.18
C GLY A 162 2.44 24.38 7.27
N GLN A 163 1.99 23.14 7.14
CA GLN A 163 0.57 22.77 7.28
C GLN A 163 0.01 23.08 8.67
N CYS A 164 0.76 22.80 9.75
CA CYS A 164 0.35 23.16 11.10
C CYS A 164 0.16 24.68 11.26
N LEU A 165 1.08 25.48 10.72
CA LEU A 165 0.96 26.92 10.73
C LEU A 165 -0.26 27.39 9.92
N SER A 166 -0.43 26.90 8.69
CA SER A 166 -1.57 27.24 7.85
C SER A 166 -2.91 26.91 8.49
N LEU A 167 -3.06 25.71 9.06
CA LEU A 167 -4.29 25.29 9.74
C LEU A 167 -4.58 26.15 10.95
N LYS A 168 -3.55 26.48 11.76
CA LYS A 168 -3.75 27.32 12.94
C LYS A 168 -4.09 28.77 12.56
N PHE A 169 -3.43 29.30 11.53
CA PHE A 169 -3.69 30.62 10.97
C PHE A 169 -5.08 30.75 10.35
N GLN A 170 -5.65 29.65 9.83
CA GLN A 170 -7.06 29.63 9.41
C GLN A 170 -8.01 29.61 10.61
N ASN A 171 -7.76 28.73 11.58
CA ASN A 171 -8.63 28.52 12.73
C ASN A 171 -8.72 29.73 13.68
N LEU A 172 -7.67 30.54 13.77
CA LEU A 172 -7.67 31.75 14.57
C LEU A 172 -8.35 32.94 13.87
N GLY A 173 -8.66 32.81 12.58
CA GLY A 173 -9.29 33.86 11.77
C GLY A 173 -8.40 34.88 11.05
N PRO A 174 -7.06 35.01 11.23
CA PRO A 174 -6.30 36.04 10.52
C PRO A 174 -6.22 35.84 9.00
N VAL A 175 -6.57 34.65 8.49
CA VAL A 175 -6.65 34.35 7.05
C VAL A 175 -7.59 35.28 6.26
N GLN A 176 -8.63 35.84 6.89
CA GLN A 176 -9.52 36.79 6.21
C GLN A 176 -8.82 38.10 5.83
N PHE A 177 -7.71 38.42 6.48
CA PHE A 177 -6.89 39.60 6.22
C PHE A 177 -5.67 39.30 5.33
N TYR A 178 -5.59 38.11 4.72
CA TYR A 178 -4.42 37.68 3.92
C TYR A 178 -4.23 38.48 2.61
N GLY A 179 -5.19 39.33 2.26
CA GLY A 179 -5.03 40.33 1.20
C GLY A 179 -4.08 41.47 1.58
N ASP A 180 -3.87 41.70 2.87
CA ASP A 180 -2.93 42.69 3.40
C ASP A 180 -1.48 42.17 3.31
N SER A 181 -0.56 43.03 2.85
CA SER A 181 0.85 42.67 2.66
C SER A 181 1.58 42.41 3.97
N GLU A 182 1.28 43.13 5.04
CA GLU A 182 1.93 42.98 6.34
C GLU A 182 1.51 41.66 6.99
N VAL A 183 0.22 41.33 6.95
CA VAL A 183 -0.32 40.05 7.44
C VAL A 183 0.26 38.86 6.67
N LYS A 184 0.37 39.01 5.34
CA LYS A 184 0.95 37.99 4.46
C LYS A 184 2.45 37.81 4.71
N GLN A 185 3.18 38.91 4.90
CA GLN A 185 4.60 38.89 5.21
C GLN A 185 4.85 38.21 6.56
N LEU A 186 4.13 38.61 7.62
CA LEU A 186 4.19 37.99 8.94
C LEU A 186 4.05 36.46 8.85
N PHE A 187 2.99 35.97 8.20
CA PHE A 187 2.75 34.53 8.08
C PHE A 187 3.90 33.81 7.36
N ARG A 188 4.43 34.42 6.30
CA ARG A 188 5.54 33.86 5.53
C ARG A 188 6.83 33.83 6.34
N SER A 189 7.12 34.89 7.09
CA SER A 189 8.30 34.98 7.95
C SER A 189 8.28 33.92 9.05
N TYR A 190 7.14 33.69 9.70
CA TYR A 190 6.96 32.59 10.65
C TYR A 190 7.15 31.21 10.01
N GLY A 191 6.72 31.03 8.75
CA GLY A 191 7.00 29.83 7.96
C GLY A 191 8.49 29.66 7.59
N ALA A 192 9.23 30.76 7.50
CA ALA A 192 10.66 30.78 7.18
C ALA A 192 11.55 30.50 8.40
N LEU A 193 11.05 30.60 9.63
CA LEU A 193 11.82 30.31 10.85
C LEU A 193 12.36 28.88 10.90
N SER A 194 11.71 27.92 10.23
CA SER A 194 12.28 26.57 10.08
C SER A 194 13.57 26.56 9.26
N LEU A 195 13.90 27.63 8.55
CA LEU A 195 15.07 27.75 7.69
C LEU A 195 16.12 28.72 8.24
N VAL A 196 15.99 29.16 9.50
CA VAL A 196 16.95 30.02 10.19
C VAL A 196 17.88 29.13 11.04
N PRO A 197 19.18 29.41 11.14
CA PRO A 197 20.06 28.71 12.08
C PRO A 197 19.44 28.63 13.48
N VAL A 198 19.51 27.48 14.15
CA VAL A 198 18.79 27.24 15.43
C VAL A 198 19.17 28.27 16.50
N ASP A 199 20.44 28.66 16.51
CA ASP A 199 21.04 29.68 17.36
C ASP A 199 20.62 31.12 17.03
N ARG A 200 20.07 31.36 15.83
CA ARG A 200 19.62 32.68 15.34
C ARG A 200 18.10 32.84 15.31
N ILE A 201 17.33 31.83 15.75
CA ILE A 201 15.86 31.86 15.73
C ILE A 201 15.30 33.02 16.55
N ASP A 202 15.85 33.28 17.74
CA ASP A 202 15.34 34.34 18.62
C ASP A 202 15.61 35.74 18.06
N GLU A 203 16.76 35.94 17.41
CA GLU A 203 17.07 37.19 16.69
C GLU A 203 16.12 37.40 15.51
N ALA A 204 15.91 36.37 14.68
CA ALA A 204 14.99 36.44 13.55
C ALA A 204 13.54 36.70 14.00
N LEU A 205 13.14 36.18 15.16
CA LEU A 205 11.84 36.49 15.75
C LEU A 205 11.75 37.95 16.18
N ALA A 206 12.79 38.51 16.80
CA ALA A 206 12.80 39.92 17.18
C ALA A 206 12.61 40.83 15.96
N ASP A 207 13.27 40.52 14.83
CA ASP A 207 13.09 41.24 13.58
C ASP A 207 11.65 41.12 13.04
N ILE A 208 11.07 39.92 13.07
CA ILE A 208 9.66 39.70 12.66
C ILE A 208 8.68 40.46 13.55
N GLU A 209 8.95 40.58 14.85
CA GLU A 209 8.11 41.34 15.77
C GLU A 209 8.17 42.86 15.48
N VAL A 210 9.32 43.38 15.05
CA VAL A 210 9.46 44.78 14.61
C VAL A 210 8.68 45.03 13.32
N GLU A 211 8.71 44.09 12.38
CA GLU A 211 7.97 44.17 11.10
C GLU A 211 6.50 43.70 11.22
N SER A 212 6.04 43.35 12.42
CA SER A 212 4.67 42.87 12.61
C SER A 212 3.63 43.99 12.43
N PRO A 213 2.40 43.65 11.96
CA PRO A 213 1.30 44.61 11.91
C PRO A 213 1.07 45.30 13.26
N SER A 214 0.77 46.60 13.22
CA SER A 214 0.64 47.42 14.43
C SER A 214 -0.48 46.95 15.35
N ALA A 215 -0.43 47.35 16.63
CA ALA A 215 -1.46 47.01 17.61
C ALA A 215 -2.86 47.56 17.24
N GLU A 216 -2.91 48.60 16.41
CA GLU A 216 -4.14 49.22 15.90
C GLU A 216 -4.72 48.48 14.67
N HIS A 217 -3.97 47.53 14.10
CA HIS A 217 -4.40 46.78 12.93
C HIS A 217 -5.65 45.94 13.24
N SER A 218 -6.59 45.87 12.28
CA SER A 218 -7.87 45.16 12.43
C SER A 218 -7.74 43.66 12.76
N ALA A 219 -6.59 43.06 12.46
CA ALA A 219 -6.25 41.66 12.73
C ALA A 219 -5.38 41.45 13.99
N SER A 220 -5.08 42.51 14.76
CA SER A 220 -4.12 42.51 15.87
C SER A 220 -4.37 41.38 16.88
N THR A 221 -5.62 41.24 17.37
CA THR A 221 -6.01 40.18 18.31
C THR A 221 -5.73 38.77 17.75
N GLN A 222 -6.05 38.53 16.48
CA GLN A 222 -5.84 37.25 15.82
C GLN A 222 -4.35 36.94 15.58
N ILE A 223 -3.58 37.97 15.25
CA ILE A 223 -2.14 37.89 15.05
C ILE A 223 -1.44 37.53 16.36
N GLU A 224 -1.75 38.23 17.44
CA GLU A 224 -1.16 37.94 18.76
C GLU A 224 -1.50 36.52 19.24
N ALA A 225 -2.72 36.06 19.00
CA ALA A 225 -3.10 34.67 19.29
C ALA A 225 -2.29 33.63 18.46
N PHE A 226 -1.90 33.98 17.23
CA PHE A 226 -1.07 33.12 16.37
C PHE A 226 0.39 33.12 16.84
N LYS A 227 0.95 34.29 17.16
CA LYS A 227 2.31 34.42 17.71
C LYS A 227 2.46 33.64 19.01
N GLU A 228 1.49 33.78 19.91
CA GLU A 228 1.47 33.06 21.18
C GLU A 228 1.36 31.54 21.00
N TYR A 229 0.54 31.07 20.04
CA TYR A 229 0.53 29.66 19.67
C TYR A 229 1.91 29.17 19.23
N PHE A 230 2.60 29.93 18.39
CA PHE A 230 3.93 29.56 17.90
C PHE A 230 4.93 29.48 19.05
N ARG A 231 4.98 30.51 19.90
CA ARG A 231 5.86 30.56 21.09
C ARG A 231 5.67 29.33 21.98
N ARG A 232 4.44 29.10 22.43
CA ARG A 232 4.11 27.98 23.32
C ARG A 232 4.38 26.60 22.73
N THR A 233 4.30 26.45 21.41
CA THR A 233 4.42 25.12 20.75
C THR A 233 5.75 24.86 20.07
N ARG A 234 6.57 25.88 19.78
CA ARG A 234 7.82 25.73 19.03
C ARG A 234 9.04 26.26 19.76
N LEU A 235 8.86 27.23 20.66
CA LEU A 235 9.95 27.84 21.41
C LEU A 235 10.04 27.32 22.84
N GLU A 236 8.89 27.16 23.51
CA GLU A 236 8.83 26.82 24.94
C GLU A 236 8.55 25.34 25.23
N ASN A 237 8.16 24.56 24.21
CA ASN A 237 7.80 23.16 24.37
C ASN A 237 8.94 22.23 23.96
N GLU A 238 10.00 22.20 24.76
CA GLU A 238 11.17 21.37 24.46
C GLU A 238 10.89 19.87 24.55
N SER A 239 9.89 19.44 25.32
CA SER A 239 9.55 18.03 25.47
C SER A 239 8.90 17.45 24.20
N VAL A 240 7.96 18.18 23.59
CA VAL A 240 7.21 17.71 22.41
C VAL A 240 7.78 18.26 21.10
N PHE A 241 8.29 19.50 21.08
CA PHE A 241 8.76 20.19 19.88
C PHE A 241 10.08 20.97 20.13
N PRO A 242 11.20 20.29 20.46
CA PRO A 242 12.49 20.96 20.60
C PRO A 242 12.89 21.61 19.28
N ARG A 243 13.61 22.74 19.35
CA ARG A 243 13.92 23.60 18.18
C ARG A 243 14.58 22.83 17.02
N VAL A 244 15.52 21.94 17.33
CA VAL A 244 16.21 21.08 16.36
C VAL A 244 15.26 20.14 15.60
N ARG A 245 14.11 19.79 16.19
CA ARG A 245 13.15 18.80 15.61
C ARG A 245 12.32 19.38 14.48
N TRP A 246 11.96 20.66 14.52
CA TRP A 246 11.16 21.31 13.47
C TRP A 246 11.99 22.23 12.56
N ASN A 247 13.25 22.45 12.91
CA ASN A 247 14.20 23.20 12.10
C ASN A 247 14.79 22.36 10.94
N HIS A 248 14.99 23.05 9.83
CA HIS A 248 15.43 22.57 8.52
C HIS A 248 16.54 23.47 7.92
N TYR A 249 17.16 24.35 8.71
CA TYR A 249 18.36 25.08 8.29
C TYR A 249 19.46 24.09 7.88
N GLY A 250 20.18 24.40 6.81
CA GLY A 250 21.16 23.49 6.20
C GLY A 250 20.57 22.47 5.22
N ASN A 251 19.25 22.31 5.13
CA ASN A 251 18.61 21.43 4.15
C ASN A 251 18.37 22.16 2.82
N PHE A 252 19.45 22.41 2.07
CA PHE A 252 19.43 23.13 0.79
C PHE A 252 19.10 22.25 -0.43
N GLY A 253 18.73 20.99 -0.21
CA GLY A 253 18.26 20.08 -1.25
C GLY A 253 16.82 20.35 -1.72
N ALA A 254 16.35 19.56 -2.69
CA ALA A 254 15.02 19.69 -3.29
C ALA A 254 13.90 19.56 -2.22
N ARG A 255 13.06 20.60 -2.09
CA ARG A 255 12.10 20.78 -0.97
C ARG A 255 10.71 20.17 -1.20
N THR A 256 10.42 19.59 -2.36
CA THR A 256 9.14 18.92 -2.65
C THR A 256 9.36 17.56 -3.30
N THR A 257 9.02 16.52 -2.56
CA THR A 257 9.25 15.11 -2.86
C THR A 257 8.03 14.43 -3.47
N ASN A 258 7.23 15.11 -4.31
CA ASN A 258 5.99 14.52 -4.87
C ASN A 258 6.22 13.13 -5.52
N HIS A 259 7.38 12.89 -6.11
CA HIS A 259 7.77 11.59 -6.67
C HIS A 259 8.19 10.56 -5.60
N VAL A 260 8.91 11.01 -4.57
CA VAL A 260 9.32 10.15 -3.46
C VAL A 260 8.12 9.80 -2.58
N GLU A 261 7.22 10.74 -2.27
CA GLU A 261 5.94 10.53 -1.56
C GLU A 261 4.96 9.64 -2.35
N GLY A 262 5.04 9.68 -3.69
CA GLY A 262 4.29 8.81 -4.59
C GLY A 262 4.67 7.34 -4.44
N TRP A 263 5.93 7.04 -4.11
CA TRP A 263 6.45 5.68 -3.99
C TRP A 263 5.85 4.93 -2.78
N PRO A 264 5.79 5.46 -1.54
CA PRO A 264 5.05 4.86 -0.42
C PRO A 264 3.56 4.62 -0.72
N SER A 265 2.94 5.53 -1.49
CA SER A 265 1.54 5.37 -1.93
C SER A 265 1.39 4.24 -2.95
N ALA A 266 2.32 4.12 -3.90
CA ALA A 266 2.39 3.02 -4.86
C ALA A 266 2.67 1.68 -4.18
N LEU A 267 3.60 1.65 -3.22
CA LEU A 267 3.92 0.54 -2.33
C LEU A 267 2.65 0.03 -1.61
N ALA A 268 1.91 0.93 -0.95
CA ALA A 268 0.66 0.59 -0.28
C ALA A 268 -0.43 0.06 -1.23
N LYS A 269 -0.55 0.64 -2.44
CA LYS A 269 -1.49 0.18 -3.47
C LYS A 269 -1.12 -1.18 -4.05
N MET A 270 0.17 -1.51 -4.12
CA MET A 270 0.66 -2.77 -4.65
C MET A 270 0.52 -3.91 -3.62
N ILE A 271 0.85 -3.65 -2.37
CA ILE A 271 0.82 -4.65 -1.30
C ILE A 271 -0.61 -4.91 -0.78
N ARG A 272 -1.47 -3.88 -0.73
CA ARG A 272 -2.90 -3.98 -0.33
C ARG A 272 -3.16 -4.65 1.04
N LYS A 273 -2.15 -4.70 1.89
CA LYS A 273 -2.19 -5.17 3.28
C LYS A 273 -1.59 -4.08 4.17
N GLY A 274 -2.14 -3.91 5.38
CA GLY A 274 -1.61 -2.94 6.36
C GLY A 274 -0.29 -3.39 6.98
N HIS A 275 -0.05 -4.70 7.07
CA HIS A 275 1.21 -5.29 7.51
C HIS A 275 1.55 -6.49 6.62
N VAL A 276 2.81 -6.60 6.23
CA VAL A 276 3.37 -7.75 5.52
C VAL A 276 4.32 -8.49 6.43
N ASN A 277 4.56 -9.77 6.18
CA ASN A 277 5.64 -10.46 6.89
C ASN A 277 7.01 -10.15 6.25
N PHE A 278 8.09 -10.53 6.95
CA PHE A 278 9.46 -10.26 6.51
C PHE A 278 9.76 -10.81 5.10
N SER A 279 9.41 -12.08 4.84
CA SER A 279 9.60 -12.71 3.52
C SER A 279 8.82 -12.00 2.40
N GLU A 280 7.59 -11.55 2.66
CA GLU A 280 6.79 -10.76 1.73
C GLU A 280 7.43 -9.39 1.44
N MET A 281 8.05 -8.76 2.44
CA MET A 281 8.78 -7.50 2.29
C MET A 281 10.02 -7.68 1.42
N ILE A 282 10.86 -8.68 1.69
CA ILE A 282 12.06 -8.96 0.89
C ILE A 282 11.71 -9.23 -0.58
N LYS A 283 10.66 -10.03 -0.84
CA LYS A 283 10.16 -10.26 -2.20
C LYS A 283 9.72 -9.00 -2.92
N PHE A 284 9.25 -7.99 -2.18
CA PHE A 284 8.91 -6.69 -2.73
C PHE A 284 10.18 -5.89 -3.05
N LEU A 285 11.11 -5.77 -2.10
CA LEU A 285 12.34 -4.98 -2.28
C LEU A 285 13.13 -5.45 -3.51
N LYS A 286 13.24 -6.78 -3.67
CA LYS A 286 13.87 -7.38 -4.85
C LYS A 286 13.16 -7.08 -6.17
N LYS A 287 11.84 -6.90 -6.16
CA LYS A 287 11.08 -6.51 -7.36
C LYS A 287 11.29 -5.04 -7.71
N GLU A 288 11.54 -4.19 -6.72
CA GLU A 288 11.84 -2.78 -6.95
C GLU A 288 13.26 -2.59 -7.46
N GLU A 289 14.25 -3.25 -6.85
CA GLU A 289 15.64 -3.32 -7.34
C GLU A 289 15.67 -3.76 -8.80
N ALA A 290 15.04 -4.90 -9.09
CA ALA A 290 14.91 -5.46 -10.43
C ALA A 290 14.36 -4.51 -11.50
N LYS A 291 13.58 -3.48 -11.13
CA LYS A 291 13.06 -2.54 -12.13
C LYS A 291 14.18 -1.76 -12.78
N LEU A 292 15.30 -1.51 -12.09
CA LEU A 292 16.42 -0.73 -12.63
C LEU A 292 17.09 -1.45 -13.81
N ASN A 293 17.20 -2.78 -13.70
CA ASN A 293 18.16 -3.58 -14.45
C ASN A 293 17.58 -4.31 -15.68
N PHE A 294 16.26 -4.31 -15.87
CA PHE A 294 15.68 -4.95 -17.06
C PHE A 294 14.30 -4.43 -17.48
N CYS A 295 13.93 -4.74 -18.72
CA CYS A 295 12.63 -4.58 -19.32
C CYS A 295 11.66 -5.68 -18.86
N PRO A 296 10.69 -5.39 -17.97
CA PRO A 296 9.76 -6.40 -17.45
C PRO A 296 8.84 -7.00 -18.52
N PHE A 297 8.59 -6.28 -19.62
CA PHE A 297 7.80 -6.78 -20.74
C PHE A 297 8.53 -7.91 -21.48
N CYS A 298 9.79 -7.67 -21.85
CA CYS A 298 10.63 -8.66 -22.54
C CYS A 298 10.87 -9.89 -21.66
N ARG A 299 11.24 -9.70 -20.39
CA ARG A 299 11.42 -10.82 -19.44
C ARG A 299 10.16 -11.68 -19.32
N LYS A 300 8.99 -11.04 -19.19
CA LYS A 300 7.71 -11.76 -19.08
C LYS A 300 7.36 -12.55 -20.34
N ASN A 301 7.79 -12.08 -21.51
CA ASN A 301 7.57 -12.77 -22.77
C ASN A 301 8.64 -13.83 -23.08
N GLY A 302 9.54 -14.13 -22.14
CA GLY A 302 10.54 -15.20 -22.29
C GLY A 302 11.75 -14.81 -23.15
N GLU A 303 12.02 -13.52 -23.31
CA GLU A 303 13.23 -13.07 -24.00
C GLU A 303 14.50 -13.44 -23.21
N PRO A 304 15.65 -13.61 -23.87
CA PRO A 304 16.90 -13.93 -23.20
C PRO A 304 17.47 -12.68 -22.48
N PRO A 305 18.35 -12.85 -21.47
CA PRO A 305 18.87 -11.76 -20.63
C PRO A 305 19.51 -10.63 -21.42
N GLU A 306 20.27 -10.94 -22.47
CA GLU A 306 20.94 -9.95 -23.33
C GLU A 306 19.92 -8.97 -23.95
N VAL A 307 18.69 -9.47 -24.19
CA VAL A 307 17.61 -8.67 -24.75
C VAL A 307 16.88 -7.89 -23.67
N PHE A 308 16.48 -8.51 -22.55
CA PHE A 308 15.70 -7.79 -21.54
C PHE A 308 16.52 -6.87 -20.65
N GLU A 309 17.82 -7.06 -20.49
CA GLU A 309 18.70 -6.19 -19.69
C GLU A 309 19.20 -4.96 -20.49
N SER A 310 19.14 -5.01 -21.82
CA SER A 310 19.61 -3.92 -22.70
C SER A 310 18.78 -2.63 -22.65
N HIS A 311 17.55 -2.67 -22.14
CA HIS A 311 16.63 -1.53 -22.20
C HIS A 311 15.57 -1.56 -21.09
N ARG A 312 14.81 -0.46 -20.98
CA ARG A 312 13.68 -0.31 -20.07
C ARG A 312 12.35 -0.39 -20.82
N LEU A 313 11.25 -0.59 -20.09
CA LEU A 313 9.93 -0.59 -20.71
C LEU A 313 9.51 0.81 -21.19
N LYS A 314 9.77 1.83 -20.36
CA LYS A 314 9.43 3.24 -20.60
C LYS A 314 10.50 4.18 -20.04
N ASP A 315 10.59 5.39 -20.60
CA ASP A 315 11.40 6.51 -20.15
C ASP A 315 10.68 7.37 -19.08
N PRO A 316 11.32 8.44 -18.53
CA PRO A 316 10.73 9.30 -17.49
C PRO A 316 9.45 10.03 -17.90
N ASN A 317 9.26 10.27 -19.20
CA ASN A 317 8.10 10.97 -19.75
C ASN A 317 6.95 10.01 -20.10
N ASP A 318 7.01 8.78 -19.59
CA ASP A 318 6.09 7.68 -19.88
C ASP A 318 6.10 7.23 -21.36
N ILE A 319 7.18 7.55 -22.09
CA ILE A 319 7.41 7.14 -23.48
C ILE A 319 7.94 5.71 -23.51
N THR A 320 7.33 4.85 -24.32
CA THR A 320 7.73 3.45 -24.46
C THR A 320 9.09 3.32 -25.14
N THR A 321 10.10 2.83 -24.41
CA THR A 321 11.47 2.63 -24.91
C THR A 321 11.73 1.19 -25.35
N CYS A 322 10.95 0.22 -24.86
CA CYS A 322 11.12 -1.19 -25.22
C CYS A 322 10.93 -1.42 -26.73
N PRO A 323 11.96 -1.88 -27.48
CA PRO A 323 11.86 -2.07 -28.93
C PRO A 323 10.73 -3.03 -29.33
N LYS A 324 10.53 -4.10 -28.56
CA LYS A 324 9.45 -5.08 -28.80
C LYS A 324 8.07 -4.50 -28.55
N LEU A 325 7.89 -3.69 -27.50
CA LEU A 325 6.62 -3.02 -27.27
C LEU A 325 6.40 -1.88 -28.26
N ARG A 326 7.44 -1.13 -28.65
CA ARG A 326 7.36 -0.09 -29.71
C ARG A 326 6.90 -0.67 -31.05
N ALA A 327 7.31 -1.89 -31.38
CA ALA A 327 6.83 -2.59 -32.58
C ALA A 327 5.37 -3.08 -32.44
N TYR A 328 4.84 -3.17 -31.21
CA TYR A 328 3.49 -3.66 -30.96
C TYR A 328 2.43 -2.61 -31.30
N ARG A 329 1.58 -2.95 -32.28
CA ARG A 329 0.42 -2.14 -32.67
C ARG A 329 -0.82 -2.61 -31.90
N CYS A 330 -1.37 -1.74 -31.07
CA CYS A 330 -2.57 -2.08 -30.31
C CYS A 330 -3.75 -2.33 -31.26
N ARG A 331 -4.38 -3.50 -31.16
CA ARG A 331 -5.51 -3.90 -32.02
C ARG A 331 -6.83 -3.17 -31.72
N ILE A 332 -6.86 -2.34 -30.68
CA ILE A 332 -8.06 -1.59 -30.27
C ILE A 332 -7.97 -0.14 -30.74
N CYS A 333 -6.86 0.54 -30.47
CA CYS A 333 -6.71 1.95 -30.84
C CYS A 333 -5.94 2.19 -32.12
N HIS A 334 -5.26 1.15 -32.63
CA HIS A 334 -4.39 1.19 -33.80
C HIS A 334 -3.36 2.31 -33.74
N ASN A 335 -2.77 2.55 -32.56
CA ASN A 335 -1.83 3.65 -32.30
C ASN A 335 -0.49 3.59 -33.06
N GLY A 336 -0.35 2.76 -34.10
CA GLY A 336 0.85 2.68 -34.94
C GLY A 336 2.10 2.08 -34.28
N GLY A 337 2.15 2.01 -32.94
CA GLY A 337 3.33 1.59 -32.18
C GLY A 337 4.11 2.80 -31.63
N GLY A 338 5.43 2.67 -31.52
CA GLY A 338 6.35 3.73 -31.13
C GLY A 338 6.22 4.21 -29.68
N ASP A 339 6.32 5.52 -29.50
CA ASP A 339 6.44 6.21 -28.23
C ASP A 339 5.26 5.96 -27.27
N PHE A 340 4.07 5.72 -27.82
CA PHE A 340 2.85 5.48 -27.04
C PHE A 340 2.41 4.01 -27.08
N ALA A 341 3.28 3.10 -27.52
CA ALA A 341 2.93 1.70 -27.66
C ALA A 341 2.55 1.07 -26.31
N HIS A 342 1.52 0.24 -26.33
CA HIS A 342 0.95 -0.40 -25.16
C HIS A 342 0.25 -1.70 -25.57
N THR A 343 0.16 -2.68 -24.66
CA THR A 343 -0.65 -3.88 -24.92
C THR A 343 -2.14 -3.54 -24.84
N MET A 344 -3.01 -4.35 -25.46
CA MET A 344 -4.47 -4.16 -25.42
C MET A 344 -5.05 -3.84 -24.02
N ARG A 345 -4.51 -4.45 -22.96
CA ARG A 345 -4.92 -4.20 -21.57
C ARG A 345 -4.74 -2.76 -21.09
N TYR A 346 -3.75 -2.05 -21.62
CA TYR A 346 -3.39 -0.68 -21.24
C TYR A 346 -3.80 0.33 -22.32
N CYS A 347 -4.70 -0.07 -23.24
CA CYS A 347 -5.12 0.79 -24.34
C CYS A 347 -6.00 1.94 -23.85
N PRO A 348 -5.67 3.21 -24.18
CA PRO A 348 -6.50 4.36 -23.81
C PRO A 348 -7.89 4.34 -24.46
N LYS A 349 -8.03 3.72 -25.65
CA LYS A 349 -9.33 3.50 -26.32
C LYS A 349 -10.01 2.20 -25.90
N LEU A 350 -9.38 1.37 -25.06
CA LEU A 350 -10.10 0.31 -24.37
C LEU A 350 -11.04 1.03 -23.39
N VAL A 351 -12.28 1.25 -23.82
CA VAL A 351 -13.35 1.70 -22.94
C VAL A 351 -13.66 0.56 -21.95
N LEU A 352 -12.77 0.35 -20.98
CA LEU A 352 -13.25 0.21 -19.62
C LEU A 352 -13.62 1.64 -19.23
N GLY A 353 -14.92 1.95 -19.34
CA GLY A 353 -15.46 3.28 -19.04
C GLY A 353 -14.92 3.86 -17.73
N PRO A 354 -15.00 5.19 -17.58
CA PRO A 354 -14.28 5.94 -16.56
C PRO A 354 -14.50 5.34 -15.17
N ARG A 355 -13.40 5.07 -14.44
CA ARG A 355 -13.40 5.13 -12.97
C ARG A 355 -13.43 6.59 -12.48
N ARG A 356 -14.29 7.42 -13.08
CA ARG A 356 -15.07 8.34 -12.26
C ARG A 356 -16.02 7.44 -11.48
N ARG A 357 -16.20 7.70 -10.20
CA ARG A 357 -17.43 7.27 -9.50
C ARG A 357 -18.60 7.98 -10.19
N GLN A 358 -19.00 7.56 -11.39
CA GLN A 358 -20.42 7.54 -11.67
C GLN A 358 -20.95 6.63 -10.58
N ARG A 359 -21.81 7.18 -9.71
CA ARG A 359 -22.83 6.35 -9.10
C ARG A 359 -23.43 5.59 -10.27
N ARG A 360 -22.99 4.35 -10.49
CA ARG A 360 -23.81 3.35 -11.16
C ARG A 360 -25.12 3.47 -10.41
N GLU A 361 -26.22 3.68 -11.11
CA GLU A 361 -27.53 3.56 -10.48
C GLU A 361 -27.66 2.11 -10.03
N ILE A 362 -27.11 1.87 -8.84
CA ILE A 362 -27.30 0.70 -8.04
C ILE A 362 -28.65 0.99 -7.41
N GLU A 363 -29.67 0.29 -7.89
CA GLU A 363 -30.89 0.22 -7.13
C GLU A 363 -30.53 -0.51 -5.82
N LEU A 364 -30.48 0.26 -4.74
CA LEU A 364 -30.34 -0.25 -3.39
C LEU A 364 -31.71 -0.78 -3.00
N ILE A 365 -31.93 -2.06 -3.27
CA ILE A 365 -33.17 -2.71 -2.88
C ILE A 365 -33.02 -3.19 -1.44
N PRO A 366 -33.90 -2.79 -0.51
CA PRO A 366 -33.91 -3.35 0.82
C PRO A 366 -33.88 -4.87 0.75
N VAL A 367 -33.04 -5.52 1.55
CA VAL A 367 -32.93 -6.99 1.54
C VAL A 367 -34.28 -7.65 1.89
N SER A 368 -35.12 -6.97 2.67
CA SER A 368 -36.52 -7.34 2.96
C SER A 368 -37.44 -7.30 1.72
N ALA A 369 -37.12 -6.46 0.74
CA ALA A 369 -37.86 -6.32 -0.51
C ALA A 369 -37.48 -7.36 -1.57
N LEU A 370 -36.39 -8.12 -1.39
CA LEU A 370 -36.04 -9.22 -2.29
C LEU A 370 -37.07 -10.37 -2.21
N ASN A 371 -37.37 -10.97 -3.35
CA ASN A 371 -38.20 -12.18 -3.47
C ASN A 371 -37.38 -13.48 -3.38
N TYR A 372 -36.14 -13.41 -2.90
CA TYR A 372 -35.26 -14.56 -2.73
C TYR A 372 -34.29 -14.30 -1.57
N CYS A 373 -33.71 -15.35 -1.00
CA CYS A 373 -32.76 -15.32 0.09
C CYS A 373 -31.32 -15.15 -0.42
N PRO A 374 -30.69 -13.96 -0.30
CA PRO A 374 -29.30 -13.76 -0.71
C PRO A 374 -28.29 -14.55 0.13
N PHE A 375 -28.63 -14.94 1.36
CA PHE A 375 -27.76 -15.77 2.22
C PHE A 375 -27.62 -17.19 1.66
N CYS A 376 -28.73 -17.89 1.45
CA CYS A 376 -28.73 -19.23 0.86
C CYS A 376 -28.13 -19.23 -0.55
N ARG A 377 -28.44 -18.22 -1.38
CA ARG A 377 -27.82 -18.06 -2.71
C ARG A 377 -26.30 -17.96 -2.62
N LYS A 378 -25.78 -17.21 -1.64
CA LYS A 378 -24.34 -17.04 -1.45
C LYS A 378 -23.68 -18.32 -0.93
N ASN A 379 -24.39 -19.12 -0.15
CA ASN A 379 -23.91 -20.41 0.35
C ASN A 379 -24.00 -21.53 -0.70
N GLY A 380 -24.41 -21.23 -1.94
CA GLY A 380 -24.43 -22.20 -3.04
C GLY A 380 -25.69 -23.07 -3.09
N GLU A 381 -26.74 -22.72 -2.34
CA GLU A 381 -28.00 -23.45 -2.36
C GLU A 381 -28.67 -23.44 -3.74
N SER A 382 -29.52 -24.43 -4.00
CA SER A 382 -30.20 -24.54 -5.29
C SER A 382 -31.17 -23.36 -5.53
N PRO A 383 -31.46 -23.00 -6.79
CA PRO A 383 -32.46 -21.98 -7.11
C PRO A 383 -33.83 -22.21 -6.52
N GLN A 384 -34.23 -23.47 -6.30
CA GLN A 384 -35.49 -23.81 -5.64
C GLN A 384 -35.45 -23.40 -4.16
N VAL A 385 -34.33 -23.65 -3.48
CA VAL A 385 -34.15 -23.35 -2.05
C VAL A 385 -34.00 -21.85 -1.80
N PHE A 386 -33.14 -21.13 -2.53
CA PHE A 386 -32.97 -19.71 -2.24
C PHE A 386 -34.10 -18.82 -2.77
N LYS A 387 -34.96 -19.30 -3.68
CA LYS A 387 -36.16 -18.54 -4.12
C LYS A 387 -37.41 -18.85 -3.29
N SER A 388 -37.38 -19.83 -2.39
CA SER A 388 -38.56 -20.21 -1.60
C SER A 388 -38.88 -19.26 -0.44
N HIS A 389 -37.91 -18.45 0.00
CA HIS A 389 -38.04 -17.58 1.17
C HIS A 389 -37.19 -16.31 1.02
N ARG A 390 -37.41 -15.34 1.91
CA ARG A 390 -36.62 -14.10 2.02
C ARG A 390 -35.59 -14.25 3.14
N LEU A 391 -34.55 -13.42 3.15
CA LEU A 391 -33.60 -13.43 4.28
C LEU A 391 -34.23 -12.87 5.55
N LYS A 392 -34.97 -11.76 5.41
CA LYS A 392 -35.68 -11.07 6.49
C LYS A 392 -37.00 -10.50 5.98
N ASP A 393 -37.96 -10.31 6.89
CA ASP A 393 -39.25 -9.70 6.59
C ASP A 393 -39.19 -8.16 6.61
N ARG A 394 -40.35 -7.49 6.53
CA ARG A 394 -40.45 -6.02 6.51
C ARG A 394 -40.13 -5.37 7.86
N ASN A 395 -40.15 -6.13 8.95
CA ASN A 395 -39.81 -5.68 10.30
C ASN A 395 -38.36 -6.05 10.68
N ASP A 396 -37.54 -6.39 9.68
CA ASP A 396 -36.15 -6.85 9.82
C ASP A 396 -35.95 -8.15 10.62
N ILE A 397 -37.02 -8.94 10.82
CA ILE A 397 -36.95 -10.25 11.48
C ILE A 397 -36.39 -11.29 10.51
N ILE A 398 -35.41 -12.07 10.94
CA ILE A 398 -34.77 -13.10 10.11
C ILE A 398 -35.76 -14.22 9.81
N THR A 399 -36.06 -14.46 8.53
CA THR A 399 -36.99 -15.51 8.09
C THR A 399 -36.29 -16.70 7.44
N CYS A 400 -35.00 -16.57 7.12
CA CYS A 400 -34.22 -17.67 6.54
C CYS A 400 -34.01 -18.83 7.54
N PRO A 401 -34.48 -20.05 7.27
CA PRO A 401 -34.39 -21.17 8.22
C PRO A 401 -32.95 -21.56 8.54
N GLN A 402 -32.04 -21.52 7.56
CA GLN A 402 -30.62 -21.80 7.77
C GLN A 402 -29.94 -20.77 8.68
N LEU A 403 -30.28 -19.48 8.51
CA LEU A 403 -29.72 -18.44 9.36
C LEU A 403 -30.37 -18.46 10.74
N ARG A 404 -31.69 -18.71 10.85
CA ARG A 404 -32.39 -18.84 12.14
C ARG A 404 -31.82 -19.98 13.00
N ALA A 405 -31.38 -21.07 12.38
CA ALA A 405 -30.73 -22.18 13.09
C ALA A 405 -29.29 -21.86 13.53
N TYR A 406 -28.70 -20.76 13.04
CA TYR A 406 -27.34 -20.37 13.35
C TYR A 406 -27.29 -19.53 14.64
N SER A 407 -26.64 -20.08 15.68
CA SER A 407 -26.29 -19.34 16.89
C SER A 407 -24.91 -18.69 16.74
N CYS A 408 -24.83 -17.39 17.00
CA CYS A 408 -23.58 -16.65 16.84
C CYS A 408 -22.53 -17.08 17.88
N GLY A 409 -21.34 -17.52 17.43
CA GLY A 409 -20.26 -17.95 18.33
C GLY A 409 -19.56 -16.83 19.14
N ILE A 410 -20.03 -15.57 19.03
CA ILE A 410 -19.48 -14.43 19.80
C ILE A 410 -20.45 -13.99 20.89
N CYS A 411 -21.73 -13.81 20.57
CA CYS A 411 -22.74 -13.35 21.54
C CYS A 411 -23.73 -14.44 21.97
N HIS A 412 -23.65 -15.63 21.38
CA HIS A 412 -24.49 -16.80 21.71
C HIS A 412 -25.99 -16.49 21.74
N ASN A 413 -26.47 -15.68 20.81
CA ASN A 413 -27.86 -15.19 20.74
C ASN A 413 -28.94 -16.27 20.54
N GLY A 414 -28.59 -17.56 20.47
CA GLY A 414 -29.54 -18.67 20.38
C GLY A 414 -30.22 -18.82 19.00
N GLY A 415 -29.87 -18.00 18.01
CA GLY A 415 -30.49 -17.99 16.69
C GLY A 415 -31.85 -17.26 16.66
N GLY A 416 -32.78 -17.75 15.84
CA GLY A 416 -34.13 -17.19 15.72
C GLY A 416 -34.20 -15.82 15.07
N ASP A 417 -35.02 -14.93 15.63
CA ASP A 417 -35.41 -13.65 15.04
C ASP A 417 -34.24 -12.67 14.86
N PHE A 418 -33.20 -12.79 15.69
CA PHE A 418 -32.01 -11.93 15.71
C PHE A 418 -30.75 -12.62 15.20
N ALA A 419 -30.90 -13.76 14.52
CA ALA A 419 -29.77 -14.56 14.06
C ALA A 419 -28.85 -13.80 13.10
N HIS A 420 -27.54 -13.93 13.29
CA HIS A 420 -26.55 -13.26 12.47
C HIS A 420 -25.24 -14.06 12.46
N THR A 421 -24.48 -13.97 11.37
CA THR A 421 -23.13 -14.55 11.32
C THR A 421 -22.15 -13.76 12.20
N MET A 422 -21.06 -14.41 12.66
CA MET A 422 -20.03 -13.76 13.50
C MET A 422 -19.55 -12.41 12.96
N SER A 423 -19.44 -12.26 11.63
CA SER A 423 -18.98 -11.01 10.98
C SER A 423 -19.90 -9.80 11.20
N TYR A 424 -21.17 -10.04 11.55
CA TYR A 424 -22.21 -9.04 11.77
C TYR A 424 -22.65 -9.01 13.25
N CYS A 425 -21.85 -9.61 14.14
CA CYS A 425 -22.17 -9.64 15.54
C CYS A 425 -22.07 -8.24 16.17
N PRO A 426 -23.12 -7.76 16.86
CA PRO A 426 -23.14 -6.42 17.45
C PRO A 426 -22.13 -6.25 18.59
N THR A 427 -21.63 -7.35 19.18
CA THR A 427 -20.64 -7.33 20.27
C THR A 427 -19.19 -7.25 19.78
N LEU A 428 -18.93 -7.24 18.46
CA LEU A 428 -17.59 -7.01 17.91
C LEU A 428 -17.13 -5.56 18.17
N ALA A 429 -15.85 -5.34 18.49
CA ALA A 429 -15.25 -4.01 18.71
C ALA A 429 -15.38 -3.06 17.48
N ARG A 430 -15.62 -3.60 16.29
CA ARG A 430 -16.03 -2.89 15.07
C ARG A 430 -17.04 -3.75 14.30
N PRO A 431 -18.33 -3.72 14.64
CA PRO A 431 -19.31 -4.55 13.95
C PRO A 431 -19.42 -4.07 12.50
N LYS A 432 -19.43 -4.99 11.52
CA LYS A 432 -19.87 -4.61 10.18
C LYS A 432 -21.35 -4.29 10.28
N LEU A 433 -21.73 -3.04 10.04
CA LEU A 433 -23.14 -2.66 9.94
C LEU A 433 -23.88 -3.64 9.01
N PRO A 434 -25.08 -4.12 9.39
CA PRO A 434 -25.94 -4.88 8.49
C PRO A 434 -26.05 -4.14 7.15
N ARG A 435 -25.73 -4.81 6.05
CA ARG A 435 -25.97 -4.21 4.73
C ARG A 435 -27.42 -4.49 4.41
N ASP A 436 -28.29 -3.56 4.82
CA ASP A 436 -29.74 -3.68 4.62
C ASP A 436 -30.17 -3.55 3.17
N PHE A 437 -29.23 -3.27 2.28
CA PHE A 437 -29.48 -3.09 0.86
C PHE A 437 -28.72 -4.12 0.02
N HIS A 438 -29.48 -4.81 -0.83
CA HIS A 438 -28.95 -5.61 -1.92
C HIS A 438 -28.69 -4.72 -3.13
N GLN A 439 -27.52 -4.89 -3.73
CA GLN A 439 -27.13 -4.15 -4.91
C GLN A 439 -27.64 -4.88 -6.14
N LYS A 440 -28.84 -4.53 -6.63
CA LYS A 440 -29.36 -5.06 -7.90
C LYS A 440 -28.72 -4.26 -9.04
N ARG A 441 -28.13 -4.97 -9.99
CA ARG A 441 -27.65 -4.34 -11.23
C ARG A 441 -28.86 -4.13 -12.12
N ILE A 442 -29.20 -2.87 -12.40
CA ILE A 442 -30.05 -2.53 -13.55
C ILE A 442 -29.20 -2.85 -14.79
N GLN A 443 -29.75 -3.66 -15.70
CA GLN A 443 -29.04 -4.08 -16.93
C GLN A 443 -28.88 -2.89 -17.88
#